data_AF-A0A1I2ML61-F1
#
_entry.id   AF-A0A1I2ML61-F1
#
_cell.length_a   1.000
_cell.length_b   1.000
_cell.length_c   1.000
_cell.angle_alpha   90.00
_cell.angle_beta   90.00
_cell.angle_gamma   90.00
#
_symmetry.space_group_name_H-M   'P 1'
#
loop_
_entity.id
_entity.type
_entity.pdbx_description
1 polymer ?
#
loop_
_entity_poly.entity_id
_entity_poly.type
_entity_poly.pdbx_seq_one_letter_code
_entity_poly.pdbx_strand_id
1 'polypeptide(L)'
;MRLGVWAMVFLLCWWVIGPVPLEKQEVKGASPKVHHQEVSGKKWKGIESNAVFGRETEEGKTVVFGVGPTAKKAESKSDKKEIKGAEQDLQKKPQRKEAKASPEPRKDDGKKGGDGRKDDKKRPVLYFNGPRDKKRVALTFDDGPDWRYTDSILDILKREKVRATFFLVGRMAEQRPDLVLRMVREGHVVANHSWNHPNLTRLDSRRMSEEVDRTNRLISEITGRSPKLFRAPYGNLDRRVEEMIRERDMIIVHWNVDTRDWAGRPTDRIVWTVRQQAGPGAVILQHTAGRNLDNTVKALPRIIADLKKRGYEMVTVPELLGVPAYKEETGRQGFPGAVR
;
A
#
# COMPACT_ATOMS: atom_id res chain seq x y z
N MET A 1 -3.24 -51.42 40.47
CA MET A 1 -1.97 -51.52 41.22
C MET A 1 -0.83 -51.65 40.21
N ARG A 2 0.18 -50.78 40.33
CA ARG A 2 1.63 -50.88 39.99
C ARG A 2 2.10 -52.11 39.16
N LEU A 3 3.06 -52.07 38.22
CA LEU A 3 4.13 -51.13 37.81
C LEU A 3 4.81 -51.71 36.54
N GLY A 4 5.60 -50.91 35.81
CA GLY A 4 6.68 -51.36 34.89
C GLY A 4 6.59 -50.68 33.51
N VAL A 5 7.13 -49.47 33.28
CA VAL A 5 8.56 -49.09 33.10
C VAL A 5 9.28 -49.96 32.06
N TRP A 6 9.47 -49.41 30.86
CA TRP A 6 10.52 -49.80 29.92
C TRP A 6 11.24 -48.55 29.42
N ALA A 7 12.57 -48.57 29.56
CA ALA A 7 13.49 -47.53 29.15
C ALA A 7 14.35 -48.02 27.95
N MET A 8 14.61 -47.08 27.04
CA MET A 8 15.75 -46.90 26.11
C MET A 8 16.68 -48.07 25.74
N VAL A 9 16.84 -48.30 24.42
CA VAL A 9 18.11 -48.50 23.67
C VAL A 9 17.86 -48.04 22.21
N PHE A 10 18.34 -46.88 21.74
CA PHE A 10 19.61 -46.57 21.06
C PHE A 10 19.94 -47.27 19.71
N LEU A 11 20.01 -46.44 18.64
CA LEU A 11 21.03 -46.39 17.56
C LEU A 11 21.07 -47.46 16.44
N LEU A 12 20.91 -47.01 15.17
CA LEU A 12 21.37 -47.51 13.84
C LEU A 12 20.28 -47.12 12.80
N CYS A 13 20.46 -46.29 11.76
CA CYS A 13 21.53 -46.22 10.76
C CYS A 13 21.71 -44.79 10.22
N TRP A 14 22.95 -44.30 10.29
CA TRP A 14 23.53 -43.33 9.37
C TRP A 14 24.68 -44.06 8.68
N TRP A 15 24.46 -44.58 7.47
CA TRP A 15 25.50 -44.97 6.50
C TRP A 15 24.87 -45.68 5.30
N VAL A 16 24.65 -44.97 4.19
CA VAL A 16 25.02 -45.36 2.80
C VAL A 16 24.94 -44.06 1.98
N ILE A 17 25.89 -43.87 1.06
CA ILE A 17 26.11 -42.74 0.12
C ILE A 17 27.16 -41.74 0.62
N GLY A 18 28.41 -42.04 0.24
CA GLY A 18 29.60 -41.21 0.40
C GLY A 18 29.71 -40.05 -0.61
N PRO A 19 30.87 -39.37 -0.64
CA PRO A 19 31.03 -38.06 -1.27
C PRO A 19 31.01 -38.09 -2.81
N VAL A 20 30.28 -37.14 -3.39
CA VAL A 20 30.26 -36.87 -4.84
C VAL A 20 31.54 -36.12 -5.24
N PRO A 21 32.31 -36.58 -6.25
CA PRO A 21 33.50 -35.90 -6.71
C PRO A 21 33.18 -34.64 -7.53
N LEU A 22 34.00 -33.61 -7.35
CA LEU A 22 34.02 -32.37 -8.13
C LEU A 22 34.64 -32.63 -9.51
N GLU A 23 33.82 -32.62 -10.56
CA GLU A 23 34.27 -32.69 -11.94
C GLU A 23 34.46 -31.28 -12.53
N LYS A 24 35.65 -31.03 -13.07
CA LYS A 24 36.04 -29.79 -13.75
C LYS A 24 35.32 -29.72 -15.10
N GLN A 25 34.58 -28.66 -15.36
CA GLN A 25 34.17 -28.33 -16.74
C GLN A 25 35.10 -27.27 -17.33
N GLU A 26 35.81 -27.69 -18.39
CA GLU A 26 36.55 -26.83 -19.30
C GLU A 26 35.60 -25.92 -20.10
N VAL A 27 36.03 -24.68 -20.24
CA VAL A 27 35.39 -23.64 -21.07
C VAL A 27 35.78 -23.89 -22.53
N LYS A 28 34.79 -24.14 -23.40
CA LYS A 28 34.94 -24.01 -24.86
C LYS A 28 34.14 -22.81 -25.35
N GLY A 29 34.86 -21.89 -25.99
CA GLY A 29 34.35 -20.61 -26.46
C GLY A 29 33.35 -20.73 -27.60
N ALA A 30 32.41 -19.79 -27.62
CA ALA A 30 31.64 -19.41 -28.80
C ALA A 30 31.43 -17.90 -28.77
N SER A 31 32.00 -17.23 -29.77
CA SER A 31 31.97 -15.79 -29.99
C SER A 31 30.54 -15.28 -30.27
N PRO A 32 30.15 -14.08 -29.79
CA PRO A 32 28.86 -13.49 -30.14
C PRO A 32 28.90 -12.88 -31.56
N LYS A 33 27.98 -13.34 -32.43
CA LYS A 33 27.66 -12.67 -33.70
C LYS A 33 26.94 -11.36 -33.39
N VAL A 34 27.59 -10.24 -33.73
CA VAL A 34 27.01 -8.90 -33.70
C VAL A 34 26.24 -8.69 -35.01
N HIS A 35 24.92 -8.44 -34.91
CA HIS A 35 24.15 -7.96 -36.04
C HIS A 35 24.40 -6.46 -36.22
N HIS A 36 25.10 -6.12 -37.31
CA HIS A 36 25.14 -4.77 -37.85
C HIS A 36 23.79 -4.43 -38.47
N GLN A 37 23.12 -3.41 -37.92
CA GLN A 37 22.05 -2.72 -38.62
C GLN A 37 22.62 -1.38 -39.11
N GLU A 38 22.68 -1.26 -40.43
CA GLU A 38 23.16 -0.11 -41.18
C GLU A 38 22.10 1.00 -41.09
N VAL A 39 22.46 2.16 -40.54
CA VAL A 39 21.64 3.37 -40.62
C VAL A 39 22.44 4.43 -41.36
N SER A 40 21.97 4.72 -42.58
CA SER A 40 22.49 5.73 -43.50
C SER A 40 22.57 7.11 -42.85
N GLY A 41 23.68 7.80 -43.09
CA GLY A 41 24.03 9.04 -42.41
C GLY A 41 23.31 10.31 -42.85
N LYS A 42 23.39 11.30 -41.96
CA LYS A 42 23.44 12.72 -42.31
C LYS A 42 24.57 13.39 -41.52
N LYS A 43 25.49 14.00 -42.27
CA LYS A 43 26.67 14.76 -41.85
C LYS A 43 26.33 15.89 -40.88
N TRP A 44 27.12 16.06 -39.81
CA TRP A 44 27.47 17.37 -39.25
C TRP A 44 28.98 17.40 -38.94
N LYS A 45 29.62 18.51 -39.30
CA LYS A 45 31.07 18.76 -39.28
C LYS A 45 31.54 19.33 -37.93
N GLY A 46 32.75 18.93 -37.52
CA GLY A 46 33.67 19.67 -36.63
C GLY A 46 33.25 19.74 -35.16
N ILE A 47 34.12 19.71 -34.16
CA ILE A 47 35.51 20.16 -34.07
C ILE A 47 36.22 19.30 -33.00
N GLU A 48 37.40 18.85 -33.39
CA GLU A 48 38.65 18.55 -32.67
C GLU A 48 38.69 18.06 -31.21
N SER A 49 39.54 17.03 -31.10
CA SER A 49 40.08 16.32 -29.97
C SER A 49 40.85 17.18 -28.97
N ASN A 50 40.87 16.74 -27.71
CA ASN A 50 42.12 16.32 -27.06
C ASN A 50 41.81 15.34 -25.94
N ALA A 51 42.32 14.12 -26.09
CA ALA A 51 42.47 13.15 -25.03
C ALA A 51 43.83 13.37 -24.35
N VAL A 52 43.86 13.35 -23.01
CA VAL A 52 45.07 13.05 -22.25
C VAL A 52 44.70 12.01 -21.19
N PHE A 53 45.39 10.87 -21.27
CA PHE A 53 45.41 9.80 -20.29
C PHE A 53 46.29 10.21 -19.10
N GLY A 54 45.91 9.78 -17.89
CA GLY A 54 46.77 9.76 -16.70
C GLY A 54 46.14 8.95 -15.58
N ARG A 55 46.84 7.91 -15.13
CA ARG A 55 46.50 7.02 -14.01
C ARG A 55 47.60 7.16 -12.94
N GLU A 56 47.26 6.78 -11.70
CA GLU A 56 48.10 6.62 -10.47
C GLU A 56 48.37 7.93 -9.69
N THR A 57 48.43 8.03 -8.35
CA THR A 57 48.27 7.17 -7.15
C THR A 57 48.23 8.07 -5.91
N GLU A 58 47.67 7.57 -4.81
CA GLU A 58 47.93 7.79 -3.36
C GLU A 58 48.20 9.18 -2.70
N GLU A 59 47.73 9.22 -1.44
CA GLU A 59 48.06 10.10 -0.31
C GLU A 59 47.47 11.52 -0.22
N GLY A 60 46.84 11.76 0.94
CA GLY A 60 46.08 12.96 1.23
C GLY A 60 46.93 14.14 1.70
N LYS A 61 46.30 15.32 1.59
CA LYS A 61 46.51 16.47 2.46
C LYS A 61 45.35 17.45 2.29
N THR A 62 44.88 17.93 3.43
CA THR A 62 43.90 18.99 3.63
C THR A 62 44.39 20.31 3.03
N VAL A 63 43.51 21.08 2.38
CA VAL A 63 43.71 22.51 2.12
C VAL A 63 42.41 23.27 2.37
N VAL A 64 42.54 24.38 3.09
CA VAL A 64 41.50 25.29 3.60
C VAL A 64 41.55 26.59 2.78
N PHE A 65 40.37 27.01 2.32
CA PHE A 65 39.86 28.34 1.92
C PHE A 65 40.51 29.16 0.80
N GLY A 66 39.66 29.59 -0.15
CA GLY A 66 39.85 30.73 -1.04
C GLY A 66 38.50 31.25 -1.54
N VAL A 67 38.19 32.51 -1.23
CA VAL A 67 36.94 33.21 -1.54
C VAL A 67 37.09 34.05 -2.83
N GLY A 68 36.09 33.97 -3.71
CA GLY A 68 35.72 35.01 -4.68
C GLY A 68 36.06 34.73 -6.16
N PRO A 69 35.43 35.44 -7.14
CA PRO A 69 34.35 36.41 -7.04
C PRO A 69 33.05 35.99 -7.76
N THR A 70 31.97 36.69 -7.41
CA THR A 70 30.61 36.59 -7.92
C THR A 70 30.49 37.02 -9.39
N ALA A 71 29.90 36.16 -10.23
CA ALA A 71 29.43 36.54 -11.56
C ALA A 71 27.91 36.76 -11.54
N LYS A 72 27.51 38.01 -11.78
CA LYS A 72 26.13 38.43 -12.03
C LYS A 72 25.57 37.67 -13.24
N LYS A 73 24.40 37.05 -13.10
CA LYS A 73 23.55 36.71 -14.24
C LYS A 73 22.18 37.35 -14.04
N ALA A 74 21.78 38.10 -15.06
CA ALA A 74 20.56 38.86 -15.14
C ALA A 74 19.32 37.94 -15.10
N GLU A 75 18.40 38.22 -14.17
CA GLU A 75 17.05 37.69 -14.20
C GLU A 75 16.17 38.56 -15.11
N SER A 76 15.55 37.95 -16.11
CA SER A 76 14.55 38.58 -16.97
C SER A 76 13.24 38.80 -16.22
N LYS A 77 12.69 40.00 -16.35
CA LYS A 77 11.38 40.41 -15.85
C LYS A 77 10.26 39.77 -16.69
N SER A 78 9.93 38.51 -16.41
CA SER A 78 8.67 37.88 -16.88
C SER A 78 8.05 36.93 -15.87
N ASP A 79 8.79 36.46 -14.85
CA ASP A 79 8.30 35.40 -13.94
C ASP A 79 7.85 35.91 -12.55
N LYS A 80 7.58 37.21 -12.41
CA LYS A 80 7.15 37.84 -11.14
C LYS A 80 5.70 38.35 -11.13
N LYS A 81 4.85 37.89 -12.06
CA LYS A 81 3.42 38.29 -12.09
C LYS A 81 2.40 37.17 -11.84
N GLU A 82 2.82 35.93 -11.63
CA GLU A 82 1.91 34.82 -11.29
C GLU A 82 2.04 34.27 -9.85
N ILE A 83 2.94 34.84 -9.03
CA ILE A 83 3.11 34.45 -7.60
C ILE A 83 2.75 35.62 -6.66
N LYS A 84 1.74 36.41 -7.01
CA LYS A 84 1.14 37.44 -6.13
C LYS A 84 -0.39 37.44 -6.08
N GLY A 85 -1.03 36.39 -6.61
CA GLY A 85 -2.48 36.24 -6.63
C GLY A 85 -3.06 35.17 -5.69
N ALA A 86 -2.21 34.41 -4.99
CA ALA A 86 -2.65 33.24 -4.21
C ALA A 86 -2.42 33.37 -2.69
N GLU A 87 -2.08 34.57 -2.20
CA GLU A 87 -1.69 34.79 -0.80
C GLU A 87 -2.40 35.99 -0.16
N GLN A 88 -3.67 36.22 -0.52
CA GLN A 88 -4.49 37.29 0.09
C GLN A 88 -5.95 36.95 0.42
N ASP A 89 -6.36 35.67 0.40
CA ASP A 89 -7.77 35.30 0.65
C ASP A 89 -8.00 34.26 1.76
N LEU A 90 -7.17 34.28 2.80
CA LEU A 90 -7.37 33.45 4.00
C LEU A 90 -7.10 34.22 5.30
N GLN A 91 -7.70 35.40 5.45
CA GLN A 91 -7.91 36.02 6.77
C GLN A 91 -9.25 36.76 6.82
N LYS A 92 -10.31 36.05 7.22
CA LYS A 92 -11.51 36.61 7.89
C LYS A 92 -12.32 35.48 8.53
N LYS A 93 -12.20 35.35 9.86
CA LYS A 93 -13.14 34.60 10.72
C LYS A 93 -14.46 35.38 10.83
N PRO A 94 -15.62 34.71 10.86
CA PRO A 94 -16.78 35.26 11.55
C PRO A 94 -17.03 34.53 12.88
N GLN A 95 -17.27 35.33 13.91
CA GLN A 95 -17.63 34.93 15.26
C GLN A 95 -19.02 34.30 15.35
N ARG A 96 -19.13 33.36 16.29
CA ARG A 96 -20.33 32.70 16.81
C ARG A 96 -21.34 33.73 17.33
N LYS A 97 -22.60 33.65 16.88
CA LYS A 97 -23.77 34.22 17.58
C LYS A 97 -24.80 33.12 17.80
N GLU A 98 -25.29 33.07 19.02
CA GLU A 98 -26.33 32.17 19.52
C GLU A 98 -27.70 32.61 19.03
N ALA A 99 -28.57 31.65 18.71
CA ALA A 99 -30.02 31.84 18.68
C ALA A 99 -30.71 30.54 19.09
N LYS A 100 -31.62 30.66 20.06
CA LYS A 100 -32.43 29.61 20.67
C LYS A 100 -33.72 29.34 19.88
N ALA A 101 -34.28 28.17 20.17
CA ALA A 101 -35.70 27.77 20.16
C ALA A 101 -36.27 27.07 18.91
N SER A 102 -36.73 25.85 19.17
CA SER A 102 -37.53 24.93 18.35
C SER A 102 -38.92 25.48 17.97
N PRO A 103 -39.58 24.82 17.02
CA PRO A 103 -40.94 24.35 17.26
C PRO A 103 -41.10 22.83 17.06
N GLU A 104 -42.01 22.27 17.86
CA GLU A 104 -42.44 20.88 17.94
C GLU A 104 -43.33 20.39 16.76
N PRO A 105 -43.63 19.08 16.67
CA PRO A 105 -43.92 18.39 15.40
C PRO A 105 -45.40 18.37 15.02
N ARG A 106 -45.67 18.37 13.70
CA ARG A 106 -47.01 18.06 13.15
C ARG A 106 -47.18 16.55 12.96
N LYS A 107 -48.29 16.04 13.46
CA LYS A 107 -48.85 14.71 13.18
C LYS A 107 -49.59 14.78 11.84
N ASP A 108 -49.46 13.75 11.00
CA ASP A 108 -50.60 13.17 10.27
C ASP A 108 -50.23 11.80 9.66
N ASP A 109 -50.94 10.80 10.16
CA ASP A 109 -51.76 9.81 9.45
C ASP A 109 -51.12 8.82 8.46
N GLY A 110 -51.16 7.55 8.88
CA GLY A 110 -50.65 6.42 8.13
C GLY A 110 -51.59 5.87 7.06
N LYS A 111 -51.01 5.13 6.13
CA LYS A 111 -51.69 4.00 5.47
C LYS A 111 -50.68 2.90 5.12
N LYS A 112 -51.07 1.67 5.47
CA LYS A 112 -50.34 0.40 5.36
C LYS A 112 -50.12 -0.01 3.89
N GLY A 113 -48.99 -0.67 3.65
CA GLY A 113 -48.74 -1.59 2.54
C GLY A 113 -47.42 -2.29 2.78
N GLY A 114 -47.46 -3.57 3.17
CA GLY A 114 -46.26 -4.37 3.47
C GLY A 114 -45.88 -5.28 2.31
N ASP A 115 -44.59 -5.64 2.25
CA ASP A 115 -44.10 -7.02 2.08
C ASP A 115 -42.59 -7.05 2.41
N GLY A 116 -42.09 -8.21 2.83
CA GLY A 116 -40.95 -8.43 3.70
C GLY A 116 -39.57 -8.12 3.11
N ARG A 117 -38.83 -7.30 3.86
CA ARG A 117 -37.37 -7.33 3.99
C ARG A 117 -37.02 -6.80 5.38
N LYS A 118 -37.15 -7.65 6.39
CA LYS A 118 -36.67 -7.34 7.73
C LYS A 118 -35.37 -8.11 7.95
N ASP A 119 -34.36 -7.33 8.36
CA ASP A 119 -33.14 -7.73 9.07
C ASP A 119 -31.78 -7.74 8.33
N ASP A 120 -31.63 -6.96 7.26
CA ASP A 120 -30.32 -6.34 6.96
C ASP A 120 -30.25 -4.97 7.64
N LYS A 121 -30.01 -4.96 8.96
CA LYS A 121 -29.63 -3.71 9.65
C LYS A 121 -28.30 -3.24 9.06
N LYS A 122 -28.41 -2.30 8.10
CA LYS A 122 -27.35 -1.64 7.32
C LYS A 122 -26.07 -1.49 8.13
N ARG A 123 -25.13 -2.43 7.93
CA ARG A 123 -23.74 -2.23 8.34
C ARG A 123 -23.26 -0.92 7.70
N PRO A 124 -22.57 -0.03 8.44
CA PRO A 124 -22.03 1.16 7.83
C PRO A 124 -21.13 0.72 6.67
N VAL A 125 -21.38 1.29 5.50
CA VAL A 125 -20.53 1.08 4.33
C VAL A 125 -19.16 1.71 4.56
N LEU A 126 -19.02 2.62 5.53
CA LEU A 126 -17.81 3.38 5.79
C LEU A 126 -17.31 3.20 7.22
N TYR A 127 -16.06 2.77 7.37
CA TYR A 127 -15.37 2.67 8.66
C TYR A 127 -14.12 3.55 8.67
N PHE A 128 -13.95 4.37 9.72
CA PHE A 128 -12.71 5.11 9.98
C PHE A 128 -11.80 4.39 10.98
N ASN A 129 -12.41 3.64 11.90
CA ASN A 129 -11.73 2.88 12.95
C ASN A 129 -12.61 1.68 13.36
N GLY A 130 -12.00 0.71 14.04
CA GLY A 130 -12.70 -0.40 14.68
C GLY A 130 -13.16 -0.11 16.11
N PRO A 131 -13.76 -1.13 16.77
CA PRO A 131 -14.15 -1.07 18.17
C PRO A 131 -13.00 -0.69 19.10
N ARG A 132 -13.31 0.02 20.19
CA ARG A 132 -12.32 0.52 21.17
C ARG A 132 -12.25 -0.32 22.45
N ASP A 133 -12.96 -1.44 22.50
CA ASP A 133 -13.07 -2.36 23.63
C ASP A 133 -11.82 -3.22 23.84
N LYS A 134 -11.03 -3.46 22.78
CA LYS A 134 -9.79 -4.23 22.82
C LYS A 134 -8.63 -3.42 22.27
N LYS A 135 -7.42 -3.63 22.82
CA LYS A 135 -6.17 -3.05 22.29
C LYS A 135 -5.75 -3.74 20.99
N ARG A 136 -6.54 -3.55 19.93
CA ARG A 136 -6.24 -4.00 18.57
C ARG A 136 -6.10 -2.80 17.65
N VAL A 137 -5.18 -2.88 16.70
CA VAL A 137 -5.00 -1.89 15.63
C VAL A 137 -4.76 -2.59 14.31
N ALA A 138 -5.06 -1.92 13.19
CA ALA A 138 -4.77 -2.41 11.85
C ALA A 138 -3.72 -1.52 11.18
N LEU A 139 -2.63 -2.15 10.73
CA LEU A 139 -1.69 -1.54 9.81
C LEU A 139 -2.24 -1.69 8.39
N THR A 140 -2.34 -0.58 7.67
CA THR A 140 -2.85 -0.58 6.29
C THR A 140 -1.89 0.13 5.36
N PHE A 141 -1.77 -0.38 4.13
CA PHE A 141 -0.85 0.12 3.13
C PHE A 141 -1.55 0.35 1.80
N ASP A 142 -1.41 1.54 1.24
CA ASP A 142 -2.02 1.93 -0.03
C ASP A 142 -0.98 1.93 -1.18
N ASP A 143 -1.49 2.13 -2.39
CA ASP A 143 -0.82 2.39 -3.68
C ASP A 143 0.01 1.26 -4.30
N GLY A 144 0.44 0.28 -3.51
CA GLY A 144 1.24 -0.84 -3.98
C GLY A 144 0.47 -1.82 -4.89
N PRO A 145 1.15 -2.88 -5.34
CA PRO A 145 2.55 -3.22 -5.09
C PRO A 145 3.54 -2.48 -6.02
N ASP A 146 4.74 -2.19 -5.53
CA ASP A 146 5.88 -1.70 -6.31
C ASP A 146 7.10 -2.63 -6.19
N TRP A 147 8.17 -2.30 -6.92
CA TRP A 147 9.40 -3.09 -6.92
C TRP A 147 10.39 -2.74 -5.82
N ARG A 148 10.25 -1.57 -5.19
CA ARG A 148 11.26 -1.05 -4.28
C ARG A 148 10.87 -1.20 -2.81
N TYR A 149 9.63 -0.84 -2.46
CA TYR A 149 9.23 -0.70 -1.06
C TYR A 149 8.36 -1.85 -0.57
N THR A 150 7.49 -2.36 -1.44
CA THR A 150 6.51 -3.39 -1.08
C THR A 150 7.19 -4.65 -0.57
N ASP A 151 8.21 -5.13 -1.27
CA ASP A 151 8.95 -6.34 -0.89
C ASP A 151 9.65 -6.19 0.47
N SER A 152 10.31 -5.04 0.69
CA SER A 152 10.94 -4.70 1.97
C SER A 152 9.94 -4.60 3.13
N ILE A 153 8.75 -4.04 2.87
CA ILE A 153 7.68 -3.95 3.87
C ILE A 153 7.15 -5.34 4.23
N LEU A 154 6.96 -6.23 3.24
CA LEU A 154 6.56 -7.63 3.48
C LEU A 154 7.60 -8.38 4.30
N ASP A 155 8.90 -8.22 4.00
CA ASP A 155 9.99 -8.80 4.80
C ASP A 155 9.97 -8.35 6.26
N ILE A 156 9.71 -7.05 6.50
CA ILE A 156 9.57 -6.51 7.85
C ILE A 156 8.37 -7.14 8.56
N LEU A 157 7.20 -7.16 7.91
CA LEU A 157 5.97 -7.72 8.50
C LEU A 157 6.14 -9.20 8.85
N LYS A 158 6.75 -9.98 7.94
CA LYS A 158 7.07 -11.40 8.17
C LYS A 158 8.02 -11.60 9.34
N ARG A 159 9.13 -10.86 9.40
CA ARG A 159 10.09 -10.91 10.51
C ARG A 159 9.43 -10.56 11.84
N GLU A 160 8.55 -9.57 11.83
CA GLU A 160 7.83 -9.10 13.01
C GLU A 160 6.62 -9.95 13.38
N LYS A 161 6.25 -10.94 12.54
CA LYS A 161 5.06 -11.79 12.68
C LYS A 161 3.76 -10.98 12.77
N VAL A 162 3.66 -9.93 11.97
CA VAL A 162 2.48 -9.04 11.92
C VAL A 162 1.79 -9.20 10.56
N ARG A 163 0.45 -9.26 10.58
CA ARG A 163 -0.37 -9.24 9.36
C ARG A 163 -0.97 -7.85 9.16
N ALA A 164 -1.15 -7.45 7.90
CA ALA A 164 -1.65 -6.14 7.51
C ALA A 164 -2.72 -6.25 6.41
N THR A 165 -3.31 -5.12 6.04
CA THR A 165 -4.24 -5.01 4.92
C THR A 165 -3.67 -4.06 3.86
N PHE A 166 -3.58 -4.52 2.61
CA PHE A 166 -3.03 -3.77 1.49
C PHE A 166 -4.16 -3.38 0.54
N PHE A 167 -4.34 -2.08 0.30
CA PHE A 167 -5.28 -1.56 -0.69
C PHE A 167 -4.49 -1.28 -1.97
N LEU A 168 -4.70 -2.11 -2.99
CA LEU A 168 -3.86 -2.13 -4.18
C LEU A 168 -4.48 -1.32 -5.31
N VAL A 169 -3.61 -0.58 -6.01
CA VAL A 169 -3.96 0.05 -7.28
C VAL A 169 -3.87 -1.00 -8.37
N GLY A 170 -4.97 -1.21 -9.11
CA GLY A 170 -5.10 -2.30 -10.07
C GLY A 170 -3.97 -2.36 -11.10
N ARG A 171 -3.57 -1.21 -11.67
CA ARG A 171 -2.48 -1.16 -12.65
C ARG A 171 -1.11 -1.53 -12.04
N MET A 172 -0.92 -1.31 -10.75
CA MET A 172 0.30 -1.71 -10.04
C MET A 172 0.29 -3.21 -9.74
N ALA A 173 -0.87 -3.73 -9.33
CA ALA A 173 -1.08 -5.17 -9.13
C ALA A 173 -0.90 -5.98 -10.43
N GLU A 174 -1.33 -5.43 -11.56
CA GLU A 174 -1.18 -6.04 -12.90
C GLU A 174 0.30 -6.24 -13.25
N GLN A 175 1.16 -5.31 -12.83
CA GLN A 175 2.60 -5.37 -13.09
C GLN A 175 3.34 -6.32 -12.16
N ARG A 176 2.80 -6.59 -10.96
CA ARG A 176 3.45 -7.39 -9.90
C ARG A 176 2.52 -8.41 -9.26
N PRO A 177 1.94 -9.34 -10.04
CA PRO A 177 1.06 -10.38 -9.51
C PRO A 177 1.79 -11.30 -8.51
N ASP A 178 3.11 -11.42 -8.63
CA ASP A 178 3.98 -12.16 -7.70
C ASP A 178 3.90 -11.61 -6.27
N LEU A 179 3.89 -10.28 -6.10
CA LEU A 179 3.80 -9.65 -4.79
C LEU A 179 2.38 -9.73 -4.22
N VAL A 180 1.36 -9.67 -5.08
CA VAL A 180 -0.05 -9.89 -4.66
C VAL A 180 -0.24 -11.31 -4.10
N LEU A 181 0.28 -12.32 -4.81
CA LEU A 181 0.27 -13.71 -4.33
C LEU A 181 1.08 -13.87 -3.03
N ARG A 182 2.24 -13.20 -2.94
CA ARG A 182 3.06 -13.20 -1.72
C ARG A 182 2.26 -12.64 -0.53
N MET A 183 1.56 -11.52 -0.69
CA MET A 183 0.73 -10.94 0.38
C MET A 183 -0.29 -11.96 0.91
N VAL A 184 -1.02 -12.63 0.01
CA VAL A 184 -2.03 -13.62 0.39
C VAL A 184 -1.40 -14.83 1.09
N ARG A 185 -0.29 -15.35 0.55
CA ARG A 185 0.45 -16.49 1.12
C ARG A 185 1.02 -16.20 2.50
N GLU A 186 1.44 -14.96 2.75
CA GLU A 186 1.94 -14.51 4.06
C GLU A 186 0.81 -14.12 5.03
N GLY A 187 -0.45 -14.35 4.65
CA GLY A 187 -1.62 -14.17 5.51
C GLY A 187 -2.12 -12.73 5.60
N HIS A 188 -1.63 -11.84 4.74
CA HIS A 188 -2.16 -10.48 4.63
C HIS A 188 -3.49 -10.45 3.86
N VAL A 189 -4.22 -9.36 4.01
CA VAL A 189 -5.44 -9.11 3.24
C VAL A 189 -5.13 -8.18 2.08
N VAL A 190 -5.60 -8.54 0.90
CA VAL A 190 -5.54 -7.71 -0.31
C VAL A 190 -6.92 -7.12 -0.59
N ALA A 191 -6.98 -5.82 -0.82
CA ALA A 191 -8.18 -5.02 -1.00
C ALA A 191 -8.04 -4.05 -2.19
N ASN A 192 -9.15 -3.43 -2.59
CA ASN A 192 -9.22 -2.60 -3.80
C ASN A 192 -8.93 -1.11 -3.51
N HIS A 193 -8.08 -0.48 -4.32
CA HIS A 193 -7.77 0.96 -4.28
C HIS A 193 -7.93 1.67 -5.64
N SER A 194 -8.95 1.29 -6.41
CA SER A 194 -9.17 1.69 -7.82
C SER A 194 -8.10 1.19 -8.79
N TRP A 195 -8.25 1.47 -10.08
CA TRP A 195 -7.39 0.95 -11.12
C TRP A 195 -6.17 1.85 -11.39
N ASN A 196 -6.39 3.15 -11.53
CA ASN A 196 -5.39 4.17 -11.85
C ASN A 196 -5.21 5.24 -10.75
N HIS A 197 -5.82 5.06 -9.58
CA HIS A 197 -5.80 6.04 -8.51
C HIS A 197 -6.40 7.44 -8.85
N PRO A 198 -7.50 7.55 -9.63
CA PRO A 198 -8.15 8.84 -9.89
C PRO A 198 -8.98 9.29 -8.68
N ASN A 199 -9.25 10.60 -8.60
CA ASN A 199 -10.28 11.09 -7.68
C ASN A 199 -11.66 10.71 -8.22
N LEU A 200 -12.28 9.67 -7.65
CA LEU A 200 -13.53 9.09 -8.12
C LEU A 200 -14.70 10.08 -8.15
N THR A 201 -14.72 11.06 -7.24
CA THR A 201 -15.80 12.07 -7.19
C THR A 201 -15.80 12.98 -8.43
N ARG A 202 -14.71 13.01 -9.20
CA ARG A 202 -14.58 13.77 -10.45
C ARG A 202 -14.88 12.96 -11.70
N LEU A 203 -15.22 11.68 -11.56
CA LEU A 203 -15.55 10.81 -12.69
C LEU A 203 -17.05 10.71 -12.92
N ASP A 204 -17.41 10.41 -14.16
CA ASP A 204 -18.74 9.88 -14.49
C ASP A 204 -18.91 8.45 -13.95
N SER A 205 -20.17 8.00 -13.87
CA SER A 205 -20.52 6.70 -13.27
C SER A 205 -19.89 5.50 -14.00
N ARG A 206 -19.66 5.62 -15.31
CA ARG A 206 -19.09 4.52 -16.11
C ARG A 206 -17.61 4.35 -15.76
N ARG A 207 -16.82 5.43 -15.83
CA ARG A 207 -15.39 5.43 -15.48
C ARG A 207 -15.18 5.06 -14.01
N MET A 208 -16.03 5.56 -13.12
CA MET A 208 -16.00 5.18 -11.70
C MET A 208 -16.19 3.67 -11.51
N SER A 209 -17.15 3.07 -12.22
CA SER A 209 -17.39 1.62 -12.17
C SER A 209 -16.21 0.83 -12.77
N GLU A 210 -15.68 1.26 -13.91
CA GLU A 210 -14.53 0.64 -14.57
C GLU A 210 -13.30 0.55 -13.64
N GLU A 211 -13.00 1.62 -12.90
CA GLU A 211 -11.89 1.71 -11.96
C GLU A 211 -11.98 0.65 -10.83
N VAL A 212 -13.19 0.43 -10.30
CA VAL A 212 -13.39 -0.52 -9.20
C VAL A 212 -13.51 -1.95 -9.73
N ASP A 213 -14.32 -2.17 -10.77
CA ASP A 213 -14.63 -3.52 -11.26
C ASP A 213 -13.44 -4.18 -11.94
N ARG A 214 -12.63 -3.42 -12.68
CA ARG A 214 -11.42 -3.95 -13.29
C ARG A 214 -10.42 -4.41 -12.23
N THR A 215 -10.26 -3.61 -11.17
CA THR A 215 -9.38 -3.94 -10.04
C THR A 215 -9.88 -5.15 -9.26
N ASN A 216 -11.20 -5.24 -9.03
CA ASN A 216 -11.80 -6.42 -8.41
C ASN A 216 -11.52 -7.69 -9.22
N ARG A 217 -11.79 -7.66 -10.54
CA ARG A 217 -11.55 -8.82 -11.42
C ARG A 217 -10.09 -9.25 -11.39
N LEU A 218 -9.15 -8.31 -11.53
CA LEU A 218 -7.73 -8.62 -11.49
C LEU A 218 -7.33 -9.27 -10.15
N ILE A 219 -7.76 -8.72 -9.00
CA ILE A 219 -7.46 -9.31 -7.70
C ILE A 219 -8.05 -10.73 -7.60
N SER A 220 -9.28 -10.94 -8.08
CA SER A 220 -9.90 -12.27 -8.12
C SER A 220 -9.14 -13.25 -9.02
N GLU A 221 -8.68 -12.80 -10.20
CA GLU A 221 -7.92 -13.62 -11.16
C GLU A 221 -6.56 -14.04 -10.58
N ILE A 222 -5.86 -13.12 -9.92
CA ILE A 222 -4.54 -13.41 -9.32
C ILE A 222 -4.69 -14.32 -8.08
N THR A 223 -5.64 -14.01 -7.20
CA THR A 223 -5.67 -14.60 -5.86
C THR A 223 -6.70 -15.71 -5.67
N GLY A 224 -7.63 -15.86 -6.62
CA GLY A 224 -8.82 -16.69 -6.47
C GLY A 224 -9.84 -16.11 -5.48
N ARG A 225 -9.67 -14.86 -5.01
CA ARG A 225 -10.51 -14.25 -3.96
C ARG A 225 -11.08 -12.91 -4.38
N SER A 226 -12.39 -12.75 -4.26
CA SER A 226 -13.07 -11.50 -4.59
C SER A 226 -13.04 -10.52 -3.41
N PRO A 227 -12.37 -9.35 -3.51
CA PRO A 227 -12.21 -8.44 -2.39
C PRO A 227 -13.55 -7.87 -1.93
N LYS A 228 -13.75 -7.78 -0.60
CA LYS A 228 -14.90 -7.11 0.02
C LYS A 228 -14.57 -5.72 0.56
N LEU A 229 -13.28 -5.38 0.64
CA LEU A 229 -12.82 -4.09 1.15
C LEU A 229 -12.38 -3.17 0.00
N PHE A 230 -12.72 -1.90 0.14
CA PHE A 230 -12.35 -0.82 -0.77
C PHE A 230 -11.87 0.39 0.02
N ARG A 231 -10.92 1.13 -0.53
CA ARG A 231 -10.56 2.48 -0.04
C ARG A 231 -10.50 3.41 -1.24
N ALA A 232 -11.12 4.58 -1.14
CA ALA A 232 -11.09 5.56 -2.23
C ALA A 232 -9.73 6.27 -2.28
N PRO A 233 -9.14 6.46 -3.46
CA PRO A 233 -7.99 7.35 -3.65
C PRO A 233 -8.21 8.71 -2.98
N TYR A 234 -7.16 9.23 -2.33
CA TYR A 234 -7.17 10.48 -1.56
C TYR A 234 -8.17 10.51 -0.38
N GLY A 235 -8.87 9.41 -0.10
CA GLY A 235 -9.96 9.36 0.86
C GLY A 235 -11.22 10.13 0.43
N ASN A 236 -11.32 10.51 -0.85
CA ASN A 236 -12.42 11.33 -1.36
C ASN A 236 -13.65 10.48 -1.67
N LEU A 237 -14.76 10.84 -1.03
CA LEU A 237 -16.05 10.17 -1.18
C LEU A 237 -17.14 11.20 -1.49
N ASP A 238 -18.10 10.78 -2.30
CA ASP A 238 -19.41 11.42 -2.42
C ASP A 238 -20.49 10.32 -2.39
N ARG A 239 -21.75 10.73 -2.38
CA ARG A 239 -22.88 9.79 -2.32
C ARG A 239 -22.87 8.77 -3.47
N ARG A 240 -22.42 9.15 -4.67
CA ARG A 240 -22.37 8.27 -5.84
C ARG A 240 -21.31 7.18 -5.64
N VAL A 241 -20.13 7.55 -5.13
CA VAL A 241 -19.07 6.58 -4.80
C VAL A 241 -19.55 5.61 -3.72
N GLU A 242 -20.20 6.10 -2.67
CA GLU A 242 -20.73 5.23 -1.60
C GLU A 242 -21.82 4.27 -2.09
N GLU A 243 -22.73 4.73 -2.95
CA GLU A 243 -23.77 3.90 -3.56
C GLU A 243 -23.18 2.85 -4.49
N MET A 244 -22.26 3.24 -5.37
CA MET A 244 -21.55 2.35 -6.29
C MET A 244 -20.80 1.23 -5.56
N ILE A 245 -20.13 1.53 -4.44
CA ILE A 245 -19.44 0.51 -3.62
C ILE A 245 -20.45 -0.39 -2.89
N ARG A 246 -21.54 0.18 -2.37
CA ARG A 246 -22.60 -0.58 -1.69
C ARG A 246 -23.28 -1.59 -2.61
N GLU A 247 -23.59 -1.19 -3.84
CA GLU A 247 -24.18 -2.05 -4.88
C GLU A 247 -23.30 -3.25 -5.22
N ARG A 248 -21.99 -3.14 -4.95
CA ARG A 248 -21.01 -4.21 -5.14
C ARG A 248 -20.82 -5.08 -3.89
N ASP A 249 -21.63 -4.95 -2.84
CA ASP A 249 -21.43 -5.64 -1.56
C ASP A 249 -20.00 -5.46 -1.02
N MET A 250 -19.49 -4.23 -1.10
CA MET A 250 -18.16 -3.87 -0.61
C MET A 250 -18.26 -2.88 0.54
N ILE A 251 -17.22 -2.85 1.36
CA ILE A 251 -17.06 -2.01 2.54
C ILE A 251 -15.94 -1.01 2.28
N ILE A 252 -16.25 0.27 2.46
CA ILE A 252 -15.29 1.36 2.44
C ILE A 252 -14.57 1.43 3.78
N VAL A 253 -13.24 1.38 3.72
CA VAL A 253 -12.36 1.49 4.88
C VAL A 253 -11.49 2.72 4.70
N HIS A 254 -11.69 3.70 5.57
CA HIS A 254 -10.86 4.89 5.68
C HIS A 254 -9.75 4.65 6.71
N TRP A 255 -9.26 5.71 7.35
CA TRP A 255 -8.31 5.65 8.44
C TRP A 255 -8.61 6.73 9.47
N ASN A 256 -8.07 6.56 10.68
CA ASN A 256 -8.12 7.58 11.73
C ASN A 256 -6.72 7.98 12.23
N VAL A 257 -5.67 7.35 11.71
CA VAL A 257 -4.27 7.72 11.94
C VAL A 257 -3.56 7.82 10.60
N ASP A 258 -3.22 9.04 10.19
CA ASP A 258 -2.50 9.31 8.94
C ASP A 258 -1.03 9.60 9.24
N THR A 259 -0.14 8.71 8.80
CA THR A 259 1.30 8.91 8.98
C THR A 259 1.86 10.06 8.15
N ARG A 260 1.18 10.44 7.06
CA ARG A 260 1.66 11.38 6.03
C ARG A 260 3.04 11.02 5.51
N ASP A 261 3.32 9.73 5.43
CA ASP A 261 4.60 9.19 5.01
C ASP A 261 4.90 9.49 3.53
N TRP A 262 3.86 9.54 2.69
CA TRP A 262 3.90 9.99 1.29
C TRP A 262 4.52 11.39 1.09
N ALA A 263 4.51 12.25 2.12
CA ALA A 263 5.14 13.57 2.08
C ALA A 263 6.65 13.53 2.36
N GLY A 264 7.28 12.35 2.39
CA GLY A 264 8.71 12.19 2.66
C GLY A 264 9.10 12.55 4.10
N ARG A 265 8.15 12.50 5.05
CA ARG A 265 8.38 12.90 6.44
C ARG A 265 9.54 12.11 7.06
N PRO A 266 10.34 12.72 7.96
CA PRO A 266 11.38 12.00 8.69
C PRO A 266 10.81 10.81 9.47
N THR A 267 11.58 9.72 9.55
CA THR A 267 11.19 8.48 10.24
C THR A 267 10.66 8.75 11.66
N ASP A 268 11.32 9.60 12.44
CA ASP A 268 10.88 9.92 13.81
C ASP A 268 9.51 10.60 13.85
N ARG A 269 9.19 11.42 12.85
CA ARG A 269 7.90 12.11 12.76
C ARG A 269 6.78 11.14 12.39
N ILE A 270 7.06 10.14 11.55
CA ILE A 270 6.13 9.05 11.23
C ILE A 270 5.84 8.23 12.50
N VAL A 271 6.89 7.75 13.19
CA VAL A 271 6.76 6.98 14.44
C VAL A 271 6.03 7.79 15.51
N TRP A 272 6.36 9.06 15.68
CA TRP A 272 5.72 9.95 16.65
C TRP A 272 4.22 10.11 16.36
N THR A 273 3.83 10.30 15.09
CA THR A 273 2.41 10.42 14.72
C THR A 273 1.63 9.16 15.12
N VAL A 274 2.14 7.97 14.81
CA VAL A 274 1.47 6.72 15.22
C VAL A 274 1.42 6.60 16.74
N ARG A 275 2.54 6.88 17.44
CA ARG A 275 2.59 6.83 18.91
C ARG A 275 1.51 7.72 19.55
N GLN A 276 1.35 8.95 19.07
CA GLN A 276 0.42 9.92 19.65
C GLN A 276 -1.04 9.63 19.31
N GLN A 277 -1.33 9.11 18.12
CA GLN A 277 -2.70 9.01 17.62
C GLN A 277 -3.29 7.60 17.68
N ALA A 278 -2.46 6.56 17.72
CA ALA A 278 -2.95 5.18 17.79
C ALA A 278 -3.55 4.86 19.18
N GLY A 279 -4.86 4.62 19.17
CA GLY A 279 -5.67 4.07 20.26
C GLY A 279 -6.27 2.71 19.90
N PRO A 280 -7.01 2.06 20.83
CA PRO A 280 -7.83 0.89 20.53
C PRO A 280 -8.71 1.13 19.29
N GLY A 281 -8.73 0.18 18.37
CA GLY A 281 -9.50 0.26 17.13
C GLY A 281 -8.83 1.05 16.01
N ALA A 282 -7.60 1.56 16.17
CA ALA A 282 -7.00 2.41 15.13
C ALA A 282 -6.77 1.67 13.80
N VAL A 283 -7.09 2.35 12.71
CA VAL A 283 -6.70 2.01 11.33
C VAL A 283 -5.64 3.02 10.90
N ILE A 284 -4.42 2.53 10.68
CA ILE A 284 -3.23 3.34 10.43
C ILE A 284 -2.93 3.32 8.93
N LEU A 285 -2.93 4.50 8.30
CA LEU A 285 -2.61 4.68 6.88
C LEU A 285 -1.09 4.87 6.68
N GLN A 286 -0.55 4.04 5.81
CA GLN A 286 0.82 4.09 5.27
C GLN A 286 0.77 3.76 3.78
N HIS A 287 1.91 3.88 3.08
CA HIS A 287 1.99 3.60 1.65
C HIS A 287 3.09 2.57 1.34
N THR A 288 2.91 1.83 0.24
CA THR A 288 3.88 0.84 -0.27
C THR A 288 4.36 1.16 -1.68
N ALA A 289 3.84 2.20 -2.32
CA ALA A 289 4.35 2.74 -3.57
C ALA A 289 4.32 4.28 -3.51
N GLY A 290 5.27 4.94 -4.16
CA GLY A 290 5.38 6.40 -4.15
C GLY A 290 6.80 6.88 -4.41
N ARG A 291 7.00 8.20 -4.40
CA ARG A 291 8.30 8.80 -4.77
C ARG A 291 9.43 8.48 -3.77
N ASN A 292 9.17 8.61 -2.47
CA ASN A 292 10.18 8.35 -1.44
C ASN A 292 9.52 7.82 -0.15
N LEU A 293 9.60 6.50 0.04
CA LEU A 293 9.09 5.80 1.21
C LEU A 293 10.20 5.13 2.03
N ASP A 294 11.48 5.51 1.81
CA ASP A 294 12.61 4.99 2.59
C ASP A 294 12.40 5.21 4.11
N ASN A 295 11.79 6.34 4.45
CA ASN A 295 11.45 6.68 5.84
C ASN A 295 10.31 5.82 6.40
N THR A 296 9.36 5.37 5.57
CA THR A 296 8.29 4.41 5.96
C THR A 296 8.91 3.06 6.28
N VAL A 297 9.79 2.55 5.42
CA VAL A 297 10.49 1.26 5.62
C VAL A 297 11.28 1.29 6.93
N LYS A 298 11.99 2.39 7.22
CA LYS A 298 12.71 2.58 8.49
C LYS A 298 11.79 2.75 9.71
N ALA A 299 10.60 3.33 9.53
CA ALA A 299 9.66 3.61 10.61
C ALA A 299 8.90 2.35 11.04
N LEU A 300 8.58 1.46 10.11
CA LEU A 300 7.69 0.33 10.34
C LEU A 300 8.13 -0.60 11.49
N PRO A 301 9.40 -1.05 11.60
CA PRO A 301 9.84 -1.86 12.75
C PRO A 301 9.67 -1.13 14.08
N ARG A 302 9.92 0.19 14.10
CA ARG A 302 9.80 1.03 15.30
C ARG A 302 8.34 1.25 15.71
N ILE A 303 7.45 1.41 14.73
CA ILE A 303 5.99 1.45 14.96
C ILE A 303 5.52 0.14 15.58
N ILE A 304 5.88 -1.00 14.98
CA ILE A 304 5.48 -2.32 15.47
C ILE A 304 6.00 -2.55 16.89
N ALA A 305 7.27 -2.23 17.16
CA ALA A 305 7.85 -2.35 18.49
C ALA A 305 7.13 -1.47 19.54
N ASP A 306 6.78 -0.22 19.20
CA ASP A 306 6.03 0.67 20.09
C ASP A 306 4.63 0.14 20.42
N LEU A 307 3.91 -0.32 19.39
CA LEU A 307 2.57 -0.88 19.54
C LEU A 307 2.60 -2.15 20.39
N LYS A 308 3.51 -3.08 20.12
CA LYS A 308 3.73 -4.29 20.96
C LYS A 308 4.03 -3.92 22.41
N LYS A 309 4.95 -2.97 22.64
CA LYS A 309 5.32 -2.50 23.99
C LYS A 309 4.13 -1.92 24.77
N ARG A 310 3.17 -1.29 24.06
CA ARG A 310 1.95 -0.72 24.65
C ARG A 310 0.81 -1.74 24.81
N GLY A 311 1.05 -2.99 24.44
CA GLY A 311 0.10 -4.11 24.53
C GLY A 311 -0.95 -4.12 23.42
N TYR A 312 -0.65 -3.55 22.25
CA TYR A 312 -1.51 -3.66 21.08
C TYR A 312 -1.22 -4.94 20.31
N GLU A 313 -2.28 -5.65 19.96
CA GLU A 313 -2.26 -6.67 18.92
C GLU A 313 -2.49 -5.99 17.55
N MET A 314 -1.64 -6.29 16.58
CA MET A 314 -1.82 -5.82 15.20
C MET A 314 -2.53 -6.90 14.40
N VAL A 315 -3.74 -6.57 13.94
CA VAL A 315 -4.63 -7.47 13.20
C VAL A 315 -4.92 -6.89 11.82
N THR A 316 -5.48 -7.70 10.93
CA THR A 316 -5.98 -7.20 9.64
C THR A 316 -7.27 -6.39 9.84
N VAL A 317 -7.63 -5.55 8.87
CA VAL A 317 -8.89 -4.77 8.93
C VAL A 317 -10.14 -5.67 9.11
N PRO A 318 -10.31 -6.77 8.37
CA PRO A 318 -11.42 -7.71 8.58
C PRO A 318 -11.55 -8.21 10.02
N GLU A 319 -10.42 -8.59 10.64
CA GLU A 319 -10.38 -9.07 12.04
C GLU A 319 -10.66 -7.97 13.06
N LEU A 320 -10.20 -6.74 12.75
CA LEU A 320 -10.48 -5.57 13.57
C LEU A 320 -11.98 -5.24 13.58
N LEU A 321 -12.60 -5.25 12.40
CA LEU A 321 -14.00 -4.83 12.21
C LEU A 321 -15.02 -5.96 12.40
N GLY A 322 -14.59 -7.23 12.39
CA GLY A 322 -15.49 -8.38 12.42
C GLY A 322 -16.30 -8.55 11.13
N VAL A 323 -15.67 -8.31 9.98
CA VAL A 323 -16.30 -8.38 8.65
C VAL A 323 -15.52 -9.33 7.73
N PRO A 324 -16.10 -9.84 6.64
CA PRO A 324 -15.38 -10.70 5.70
C PRO A 324 -14.32 -9.90 4.95
N ALA A 325 -13.15 -10.51 4.72
CA ALA A 325 -12.11 -9.95 3.86
C ALA A 325 -12.49 -10.03 2.37
N TYR A 326 -13.15 -11.12 2.01
CA TYR A 326 -13.51 -11.50 0.66
C TYR A 326 -15.00 -11.87 0.60
N LYS A 327 -15.59 -11.76 -0.59
CA LYS A 327 -16.95 -12.23 -0.86
C LYS A 327 -16.97 -13.74 -0.80
N GLU A 328 -18.06 -14.31 -0.32
CA GLU A 328 -18.28 -15.76 -0.41
C GLU A 328 -18.31 -16.15 -1.88
N GLU A 329 -17.66 -17.26 -2.23
CA GLU A 329 -17.81 -17.83 -3.55
C GLU A 329 -19.26 -18.28 -3.70
N THR A 330 -20.08 -17.50 -4.41
CA THR A 330 -21.39 -17.98 -4.88
C THR A 330 -21.08 -19.17 -5.76
N GLY A 331 -21.43 -20.36 -5.27
CA GLY A 331 -20.86 -21.64 -5.69
C GLY A 331 -20.56 -21.72 -7.18
N ARG A 332 -19.29 -22.01 -7.50
CA ARG A 332 -19.03 -22.87 -8.64
C ARG A 332 -19.82 -24.15 -8.38
N GLN A 333 -21.02 -24.25 -8.95
CA GLN A 333 -21.59 -25.55 -9.25
C GLN A 333 -20.47 -26.31 -9.97
N GLY A 334 -19.97 -27.36 -9.34
CA GLY A 334 -18.84 -28.11 -9.84
C GLY A 334 -19.09 -28.46 -11.30
N PHE A 335 -18.14 -28.15 -12.17
CA PHE A 335 -18.03 -28.88 -13.41
C PHE A 335 -17.68 -30.33 -13.04
N PRO A 336 -18.54 -31.32 -13.30
CA PRO A 336 -18.15 -32.71 -13.17
C PRO A 336 -17.26 -33.03 -14.38
N GLY A 337 -15.94 -32.98 -14.21
CA GLY A 337 -15.06 -33.13 -15.36
C GLY A 337 -13.57 -33.09 -15.06
N ALA A 338 -13.12 -33.84 -14.06
CA ALA A 338 -11.75 -34.37 -14.04
C ALA A 338 -11.74 -35.64 -13.18
N VAL A 339 -12.09 -36.74 -13.82
CA VAL A 339 -11.89 -38.09 -13.30
C VAL A 339 -10.53 -38.56 -13.78
N ARG A 340 -9.70 -38.96 -12.80
CA ARG A 340 -8.45 -39.74 -12.84
C ARG A 340 -7.16 -39.04 -13.28
#